data_AF-A0A3Q8X6I1-F1
#
_entry.id   AF-A0A3Q8X6I1-F1
#
_cell.length_a   1.000
_cell.length_b   1.000
_cell.length_c   1.000
_cell.angle_alpha   90.00
_cell.angle_beta   90.00
_cell.angle_gamma   90.00
#
_symmetry.space_group_name_H-M   'P 1'
#
loop_
_entity.id
_entity.type
_entity.pdbx_description
1 polymer ?
#
loop_
_entity_poly.entity_id
_entity_poly.type
_entity_poly.pdbx_seq_one_letter_code
_entity_poly.pdbx_strand_id
1 'polypeptide(L)'
;MKNMVLIDRSKATYKGNLHLHTTWSDGRLPAAKVVDAFKTKGYHFICMSDHDVYTRTEEFNTPDFITIPGMERGELNPVRDKDPGYHLGALDDPTVEPEFERYEHLQQFPVPIPWVGDHSPQLMIDELRAHGNLVIFNHPEWHLTRFEDMVKYDNFFAIEIYNHATEWSTASSYGAAYWDHALQNGKRVYGIAADDSHGHYPNWKIPEYGGGWVQVQAESLTHEGVIRSLKAGEFYSSSGPEVYDLRVEDGKLKIECSPCKFIMFKAFPQRGPFLGHFDTAAPMTEASMTIEEDMTYIRVECIDFEGNVAWTNPMFVADLLGE
;
A
#
# COMPACT_ATOMS: atom_id res chain seq x y z
N MET A 1 6.95 0.84 -28.81
CA MET A 1 6.51 0.54 -27.43
C MET A 1 6.36 -0.96 -27.27
N LYS A 2 6.99 -1.56 -26.24
CA LYS A 2 6.88 -3.01 -26.00
C LYS A 2 5.55 -3.38 -25.35
N ASN A 3 5.03 -4.57 -25.67
CA ASN A 3 3.91 -5.14 -24.92
C ASN A 3 4.38 -5.51 -23.50
N MET A 4 3.51 -5.35 -22.51
CA MET A 4 3.85 -5.59 -21.11
C MET A 4 2.61 -5.99 -20.33
N VAL A 5 2.70 -7.00 -19.47
CA VAL A 5 1.62 -7.39 -18.57
C VAL A 5 1.98 -6.89 -17.18
N LEU A 6 1.08 -6.10 -16.57
CA LEU A 6 1.25 -5.53 -15.23
C LEU A 6 0.46 -6.35 -14.20
N ILE A 7 -0.78 -6.73 -14.55
CA ILE A 7 -1.65 -7.63 -13.79
C ILE A 7 -2.18 -8.67 -14.77
N ASP A 8 -1.89 -9.94 -14.49
CA ASP A 8 -2.31 -11.08 -15.32
C ASP A 8 -3.48 -11.82 -14.69
N ARG A 9 -4.64 -11.85 -15.37
CA ARG A 9 -5.83 -12.55 -14.89
C ARG A 9 -5.65 -14.05 -14.62
N SER A 10 -4.61 -14.66 -15.18
CA SER A 10 -4.33 -16.10 -15.05
C SER A 10 -3.45 -16.44 -13.84
N LYS A 11 -2.78 -15.44 -13.24
CA LYS A 11 -1.94 -15.65 -12.06
C LYS A 11 -2.79 -15.81 -10.80
N ALA A 12 -2.31 -16.65 -9.88
CA ALA A 12 -2.89 -16.73 -8.54
C ALA A 12 -2.73 -15.39 -7.82
N THR A 13 -3.74 -15.01 -7.04
CA THR A 13 -3.75 -13.74 -6.32
C THR A 13 -4.05 -13.93 -4.84
N TYR A 14 -3.46 -13.08 -4.02
CA TYR A 14 -3.56 -13.12 -2.57
C TYR A 14 -3.91 -11.73 -2.05
N LYS A 15 -5.06 -11.64 -1.37
CA LYS A 15 -5.52 -10.44 -0.68
C LYS A 15 -4.76 -10.26 0.63
N GLY A 16 -4.20 -9.09 0.90
CA GLY A 16 -3.49 -8.82 2.13
C GLY A 16 -3.68 -7.43 2.71
N ASN A 17 -3.46 -7.31 4.01
CA ASN A 17 -3.45 -6.05 4.73
C ASN A 17 -2.05 -5.79 5.28
N LEU A 18 -1.54 -4.56 5.14
CA LEU A 18 -0.16 -4.22 5.50
C LEU A 18 -0.05 -3.36 6.77
N HIS A 19 -1.17 -3.04 7.42
CA HIS A 19 -1.19 -2.09 8.53
C HIS A 19 -2.36 -2.37 9.48
N LEU A 20 -2.04 -2.82 10.70
CA LEU A 20 -2.97 -3.12 11.78
C LEU A 20 -2.25 -3.18 13.13
N HIS A 21 -3.03 -3.18 14.22
CA HIS A 21 -2.49 -3.19 15.59
C HIS A 21 -3.12 -4.26 16.47
N THR A 22 -2.34 -4.75 17.44
CA THR A 22 -2.77 -5.75 18.42
C THR A 22 -2.56 -5.25 19.84
N THR A 23 -2.85 -6.10 20.83
CA THR A 23 -2.55 -5.78 22.24
C THR A 23 -1.06 -5.71 22.57
N TRP A 24 -0.15 -5.92 21.62
CA TRP A 24 1.27 -5.68 21.82
C TRP A 24 1.64 -4.19 21.74
N SER A 25 0.79 -3.38 21.13
CA SER A 25 0.81 -1.92 21.20
C SER A 25 -0.52 -1.38 21.75
N ASP A 26 -1.34 -0.74 20.93
CA ASP A 26 -2.58 -0.06 21.32
C ASP A 26 -3.85 -0.64 20.66
N GLY A 27 -3.69 -1.73 19.91
CA GLY A 27 -4.80 -2.55 19.44
C GLY A 27 -5.57 -3.23 20.56
N ARG A 28 -6.84 -3.57 20.29
CA ARG A 28 -7.81 -4.02 21.30
C ARG A 28 -7.92 -5.54 21.44
N LEU A 29 -7.35 -6.30 20.51
CA LEU A 29 -7.43 -7.76 20.49
C LEU A 29 -6.05 -8.41 20.43
N PRO A 30 -5.86 -9.59 21.07
CA PRO A 30 -4.63 -10.38 20.92
C PRO A 30 -4.38 -10.79 19.47
N ALA A 31 -3.10 -10.90 19.08
CA ALA A 31 -2.68 -11.24 17.71
C ALA A 31 -3.42 -12.45 17.11
N ALA A 32 -3.58 -13.54 17.87
CA ALA A 32 -4.33 -14.72 17.41
C ALA A 32 -5.80 -14.41 17.02
N LYS A 33 -6.45 -13.49 17.74
CA LYS A 33 -7.83 -13.05 17.42
C LYS A 33 -7.89 -12.13 16.22
N VAL A 34 -6.87 -11.30 16.01
CA VAL A 34 -6.73 -10.48 14.82
C VAL A 34 -6.54 -11.37 13.58
N VAL A 35 -5.66 -12.38 13.66
CA VAL A 35 -5.48 -13.39 12.62
C VAL A 35 -6.79 -14.08 12.27
N ASP A 36 -7.55 -14.56 13.27
CA ASP A 36 -8.86 -15.18 13.04
C ASP A 36 -9.84 -14.23 12.33
N ALA A 37 -9.83 -12.94 12.71
CA ALA A 37 -10.72 -11.93 12.13
C ALA A 37 -10.41 -11.68 10.64
N PHE A 38 -9.14 -11.56 10.27
CA PHE A 38 -8.72 -11.37 8.86
C PHE A 38 -8.95 -12.62 8.01
N LYS A 39 -8.66 -13.82 8.55
CA LYS A 39 -9.02 -15.10 7.89
C LYS A 39 -10.52 -15.17 7.58
N THR A 40 -11.37 -14.78 8.54
CA THR A 40 -12.83 -14.76 8.37
C THR A 40 -13.28 -13.79 7.26
N LYS A 41 -12.48 -12.75 6.97
CA LYS A 41 -12.72 -11.79 5.89
C LYS A 41 -12.09 -12.18 4.53
N GLY A 42 -11.52 -13.37 4.42
CA GLY A 42 -10.93 -13.86 3.16
C GLY A 42 -9.57 -13.24 2.82
N TYR A 43 -8.86 -12.70 3.81
CA TYR A 43 -7.47 -12.30 3.65
C TYR A 43 -6.57 -13.53 3.65
N HIS A 44 -5.47 -13.44 2.90
CA HIS A 44 -4.45 -14.47 2.75
C HIS A 44 -3.15 -14.10 3.46
N PHE A 45 -2.91 -12.80 3.70
CA PHE A 45 -1.80 -12.38 4.53
C PHE A 45 -2.07 -11.09 5.26
N ILE A 46 -1.37 -10.90 6.37
CA ILE A 46 -1.33 -9.63 7.10
C ILE A 46 0.10 -9.28 7.50
N CYS A 47 0.44 -8.00 7.56
CA CYS A 47 1.59 -7.52 8.32
C CYS A 47 1.13 -7.22 9.76
N MET A 48 1.85 -7.74 10.75
CA MET A 48 1.57 -7.41 12.15
C MET A 48 2.43 -6.20 12.52
N SER A 49 1.83 -5.01 12.54
CA SER A 49 2.55 -3.74 12.53
C SER A 49 2.37 -2.92 13.80
N ASP A 50 2.36 -3.59 14.96
CA ASP A 50 2.24 -2.93 16.26
C ASP A 50 3.24 -1.76 16.44
N HIS A 51 2.80 -0.67 17.06
CA HIS A 51 3.64 0.50 17.30
C HIS A 51 4.90 0.18 18.09
N ASP A 52 6.05 0.46 17.48
CA ASP A 52 7.39 0.38 18.09
C ASP A 52 7.74 -0.98 18.71
N VAL A 53 7.05 -2.03 18.27
CA VAL A 53 7.29 -3.43 18.64
C VAL A 53 7.44 -4.23 17.36
N TYR A 54 8.65 -4.72 17.08
CA TYR A 54 8.86 -5.61 15.93
C TYR A 54 8.36 -7.00 16.23
N THR A 55 7.52 -7.55 15.35
CA THR A 55 6.87 -8.83 15.57
C THR A 55 7.24 -9.81 14.46
N ARG A 56 7.59 -11.03 14.85
CA ARG A 56 7.75 -12.19 13.95
C ARG A 56 6.76 -13.27 14.36
N THR A 57 5.78 -13.58 13.51
CA THR A 57 4.61 -14.36 13.95
C THR A 57 4.35 -15.58 13.07
N GLU A 58 5.41 -16.23 12.60
CA GLU A 58 5.33 -17.38 11.70
C GLU A 58 4.53 -18.55 12.29
N GLU A 59 4.35 -18.61 13.61
CA GLU A 59 3.48 -19.58 14.28
C GLU A 59 2.00 -19.47 13.90
N PHE A 60 1.55 -18.33 13.35
CA PHE A 60 0.18 -18.15 12.84
C PHE A 60 0.02 -18.60 11.38
N ASN A 61 1.11 -18.95 10.70
CA ASN A 61 1.09 -19.36 9.30
C ASN A 61 0.37 -20.71 9.14
N THR A 62 -0.41 -20.78 8.08
CA THR A 62 -1.15 -21.96 7.61
C THR A 62 -1.03 -22.02 6.08
N PRO A 63 -1.39 -23.14 5.42
CA PRO A 63 -1.30 -23.22 3.95
C PRO A 63 -2.03 -22.10 3.20
N ASP A 64 -3.12 -21.58 3.79
CA ASP A 64 -3.99 -20.58 3.16
C ASP A 64 -3.86 -19.17 3.79
N PHE A 65 -2.94 -18.98 4.74
CA PHE A 65 -2.74 -17.69 5.40
C PHE A 65 -1.33 -17.54 5.98
N ILE A 66 -0.68 -16.40 5.76
CA ILE A 66 0.62 -16.09 6.38
C ILE A 66 0.61 -14.74 7.09
N THR A 67 1.58 -14.54 7.98
CA THR A 67 1.91 -13.24 8.53
C THR A 67 3.25 -12.77 7.97
N ILE A 68 3.36 -11.47 7.74
CA ILE A 68 4.60 -10.78 7.38
C ILE A 68 5.13 -10.12 8.65
N PRO A 69 6.36 -10.43 9.08
CA PRO A 69 6.98 -9.74 10.20
C PRO A 69 7.13 -8.24 9.94
N GLY A 70 6.92 -7.43 10.97
CA GLY A 70 6.96 -5.98 10.83
C GLY A 70 6.67 -5.20 12.10
N MET A 71 6.56 -3.88 11.94
CA MET A 71 6.12 -2.91 12.94
C MET A 71 5.71 -1.61 12.25
N GLU A 72 5.01 -0.74 12.97
CA GLU A 72 4.94 0.68 12.64
C GLU A 72 5.86 1.45 13.59
N ARG A 73 6.86 2.16 13.04
CA ARG A 73 7.67 3.10 13.83
C ARG A 73 6.98 4.44 13.88
N GLY A 74 6.58 4.84 15.08
CA GLY A 74 5.81 6.05 15.32
C GLY A 74 6.55 7.10 16.16
N GLU A 75 5.81 8.13 16.56
CA GLU A 75 6.28 9.22 17.44
C GLU A 75 7.57 9.93 16.95
N LEU A 76 7.77 10.02 15.63
CA LEU A 76 8.81 10.86 15.03
C LEU A 76 8.24 12.24 14.67
N ASN A 77 8.55 13.25 15.46
CA ASN A 77 8.26 14.66 15.15
C ASN A 77 9.21 15.63 15.88
N PRO A 78 9.37 16.87 15.38
CA PRO A 78 10.20 17.88 16.05
C PRO A 78 9.73 18.19 17.48
N VAL A 79 8.44 18.40 17.66
CA VAL A 79 7.81 18.56 18.97
C VAL A 79 6.48 17.80 19.00
N ARG A 80 6.39 16.85 19.94
CA ARG A 80 5.20 16.05 20.20
C ARG A 80 3.95 16.92 20.31
N ASP A 81 2.87 16.50 19.65
CA ASP A 81 1.54 17.14 19.62
C ASP A 81 1.53 18.61 19.13
N LYS A 82 2.59 19.07 18.48
CA LYS A 82 2.67 20.44 17.92
C LYS A 82 3.03 20.48 16.45
N ASP A 83 3.99 19.64 16.05
CA ASP A 83 4.50 19.60 14.68
C ASP A 83 4.01 18.35 13.93
N PRO A 84 3.96 18.39 12.60
CA PRO A 84 3.73 17.21 11.78
C PRO A 84 4.60 16.03 12.20
N GLY A 85 4.01 14.84 12.15
CA GLY A 85 4.70 13.60 12.49
C GLY A 85 4.95 12.71 11.30
N TYR A 86 5.62 11.60 11.57
CA TYR A 86 5.98 10.60 10.60
C TYR A 86 5.78 9.24 11.22
N HIS A 87 4.95 8.42 10.59
CA HIS A 87 4.88 7.01 10.88
C HIS A 87 5.41 6.22 9.68
N LEU A 88 6.29 5.27 9.95
CA LEU A 88 6.88 4.42 8.92
C LEU A 88 6.58 2.95 9.21
N GLY A 89 5.86 2.30 8.29
CA GLY A 89 5.67 0.86 8.31
C GLY A 89 6.95 0.16 7.88
N ALA A 90 7.35 -0.89 8.60
CA ALA A 90 8.48 -1.76 8.27
C ALA A 90 7.99 -3.18 8.04
N LEU A 91 8.26 -3.74 6.86
CA LEU A 91 7.92 -5.12 6.48
C LEU A 91 9.22 -5.88 6.22
N ASP A 92 9.42 -7.03 6.87
CA ASP A 92 10.61 -7.85 6.65
C ASP A 92 10.73 -8.27 5.17
N ASP A 93 11.88 -7.98 4.58
CA ASP A 93 12.24 -8.40 3.23
C ASP A 93 13.21 -9.60 3.29
N PRO A 94 12.73 -10.84 3.13
CA PRO A 94 13.58 -12.03 3.18
C PRO A 94 14.41 -12.23 1.90
N THR A 95 14.27 -11.35 0.90
CA THR A 95 14.97 -11.44 -0.39
C THR A 95 16.30 -10.69 -0.43
N VAL A 96 16.66 -10.03 0.66
CA VAL A 96 17.90 -9.26 0.79
C VAL A 96 18.72 -9.77 1.97
N GLU A 97 20.04 -9.62 1.89
CA GLU A 97 20.87 -9.73 3.09
C GLU A 97 20.96 -8.38 3.78
N PRO A 98 20.60 -8.30 5.07
CA PRO A 98 20.60 -7.04 5.79
C PRO A 98 22.04 -6.64 6.18
N GLU A 99 22.27 -5.34 6.30
CA GLU A 99 23.55 -4.78 6.78
C GLU A 99 23.72 -4.98 8.30
N PHE A 100 22.61 -4.98 9.02
CA PHE A 100 22.54 -5.25 10.45
C PHE A 100 21.65 -6.46 10.75
N GLU A 101 21.78 -7.03 11.95
CA GLU A 101 20.94 -8.15 12.38
C GLU A 101 19.47 -7.79 12.30
N ARG A 102 18.64 -8.66 11.71
CA ARG A 102 17.20 -8.41 11.65
C ARG A 102 16.62 -8.31 13.05
N TYR A 103 15.59 -7.49 13.21
CA TYR A 103 14.93 -7.32 14.50
C TYR A 103 14.28 -8.62 15.00
N GLU A 104 14.27 -8.81 16.32
CA GLU A 104 13.73 -9.99 16.99
C GLU A 104 12.22 -9.89 17.23
N HIS A 105 11.57 -11.02 17.54
CA HIS A 105 10.18 -11.05 17.95
C HIS A 105 9.97 -10.31 19.28
N LEU A 106 8.99 -9.40 19.31
CA LEU A 106 8.67 -8.52 20.44
C LEU A 106 9.83 -7.61 20.86
N GLN A 107 10.74 -7.30 19.93
CA GLN A 107 11.75 -6.28 20.16
C GLN A 107 11.07 -4.92 20.27
N GLN A 108 11.19 -4.28 21.43
CA GLN A 108 10.64 -2.96 21.70
C GLN A 108 11.67 -1.87 21.41
N PHE A 109 11.20 -0.74 20.92
CA PHE A 109 12.03 0.41 20.62
C PHE A 109 11.61 1.63 21.46
N PRO A 110 12.58 2.45 21.92
CA PRO A 110 12.26 3.61 22.73
C PRO A 110 11.53 4.70 21.92
N VAL A 111 10.58 5.35 22.59
CA VAL A 111 9.83 6.52 22.11
C VAL A 111 9.81 7.62 23.18
N PRO A 112 9.70 8.91 22.81
CA PRO A 112 9.66 9.43 21.44
C PRO A 112 11.03 9.30 20.74
N ILE A 113 11.01 9.26 19.42
CA ILE A 113 12.23 9.12 18.62
C ILE A 113 12.93 10.48 18.57
N PRO A 114 14.21 10.59 18.97
CA PRO A 114 14.88 11.88 19.04
C PRO A 114 14.90 12.60 17.69
N TRP A 115 14.32 13.80 17.63
CA TRP A 115 14.44 14.66 16.46
C TRP A 115 15.82 15.32 16.42
N VAL A 116 16.62 14.94 15.42
CA VAL A 116 17.97 15.49 15.20
C VAL A 116 18.01 16.49 14.03
N GLY A 117 16.83 16.88 13.54
CA GLY A 117 16.65 17.80 12.43
C GLY A 117 15.90 17.18 11.27
N ASP A 118 15.80 17.94 10.19
CA ASP A 118 15.04 17.64 8.97
C ASP A 118 15.40 16.36 8.23
N HIS A 119 16.48 15.68 8.62
CA HIS A 119 16.92 14.41 8.06
C HIS A 119 16.50 13.21 8.93
N SER A 120 15.81 13.43 10.05
CA SER A 120 15.40 12.35 10.97
C SER A 120 14.53 11.29 10.28
N PRO A 121 13.56 11.63 9.40
CA PRO A 121 12.82 10.61 8.66
C PRO A 121 13.71 9.79 7.72
N GLN A 122 14.69 10.42 7.04
CA GLN A 122 15.64 9.69 6.20
C GLN A 122 16.47 8.71 7.03
N LEU A 123 16.98 9.12 8.19
CA LEU A 123 17.76 8.25 9.07
C LEU A 123 16.97 7.00 9.48
N MET A 124 15.67 7.16 9.78
CA MET A 124 14.81 6.04 10.11
C MET A 124 14.56 5.13 8.91
N ILE A 125 14.30 5.70 7.72
CA ILE A 125 14.15 4.89 6.49
C ILE A 125 15.42 4.07 6.24
N ASP A 126 16.60 4.70 6.35
CA ASP A 126 17.87 4.04 6.13
C ASP A 126 18.15 2.95 7.18
N GLU A 127 17.86 3.22 8.46
CA GLU A 127 17.97 2.23 9.55
C GLU A 127 17.09 1.01 9.29
N LEU A 128 15.79 1.21 9.04
CA LEU A 128 14.85 0.12 8.79
C LEU A 128 15.29 -0.74 7.60
N ARG A 129 15.78 -0.11 6.53
CA ARG A 129 16.32 -0.82 5.36
C ARG A 129 17.60 -1.57 5.66
N ALA A 130 18.51 -1.00 6.44
CA ALA A 130 19.75 -1.66 6.85
C ALA A 130 19.48 -2.93 7.68
N HIS A 131 18.34 -2.98 8.39
CA HIS A 131 17.83 -4.17 9.07
C HIS A 131 16.98 -5.10 8.17
N GLY A 132 16.96 -4.86 6.84
CA GLY A 132 16.33 -5.74 5.86
C GLY A 132 14.83 -5.57 5.71
N ASN A 133 14.29 -4.34 5.83
CA ASN A 133 12.87 -4.07 5.68
C ASN A 133 12.53 -3.27 4.40
N LEU A 134 11.36 -3.53 3.82
CA LEU A 134 10.66 -2.55 3.00
C LEU A 134 10.04 -1.49 3.92
N VAL A 135 10.08 -0.24 3.50
CA VAL A 135 9.58 0.90 4.30
C VAL A 135 8.38 1.54 3.61
N ILE A 136 7.27 1.68 4.33
CA ILE A 136 6.05 2.34 3.88
C ILE A 136 5.91 3.66 4.61
N PHE A 137 5.58 4.73 3.89
CA PHE A 137 5.21 6.01 4.48
C PHE A 137 3.72 5.95 4.85
N ASN A 138 3.41 5.77 6.13
CA ASN A 138 2.04 5.53 6.59
C ASN A 138 1.24 6.83 6.69
N HIS A 139 -0.06 6.75 6.38
CA HIS A 139 -1.11 7.77 6.49
C HIS A 139 -0.62 9.24 6.53
N PRO A 140 0.07 9.73 5.48
CA PRO A 140 0.76 11.03 5.53
C PRO A 140 -0.20 12.20 5.81
N GLU A 141 -1.46 12.10 5.36
CA GLU A 141 -2.48 13.12 5.58
C GLU A 141 -2.87 13.24 7.06
N TRP A 142 -3.06 12.12 7.78
CA TRP A 142 -3.43 12.11 9.20
C TRP A 142 -2.35 12.75 10.07
N HIS A 143 -1.09 12.51 9.72
CA HIS A 143 0.07 13.07 10.40
C HIS A 143 0.44 14.50 10.01
N LEU A 144 -0.35 15.15 9.14
CA LEU A 144 -0.08 16.48 8.62
C LEU A 144 1.29 16.60 7.91
N THR A 145 1.77 15.48 7.35
CA THR A 145 3.00 15.44 6.54
C THR A 145 2.87 16.42 5.37
N ARG A 146 3.99 16.95 4.86
CA ARG A 146 3.94 17.86 3.71
C ARG A 146 4.15 17.11 2.40
N PHE A 147 3.63 17.66 1.30
CA PHE A 147 3.87 17.08 -0.02
C PHE A 147 5.36 17.01 -0.36
N GLU A 148 6.12 18.03 0.04
CA GLU A 148 7.56 18.12 -0.20
C GLU A 148 8.33 16.99 0.49
N ASP A 149 7.81 16.44 1.60
CA ASP A 149 8.46 15.32 2.31
C ASP A 149 8.48 14.05 1.45
N MET A 150 7.47 13.85 0.59
CA MET A 150 7.42 12.72 -0.34
C MET A 150 8.50 12.79 -1.43
N VAL A 151 9.01 14.00 -1.70
CA VAL A 151 10.11 14.23 -2.66
C VAL A 151 11.46 14.26 -1.94
N LYS A 152 11.49 14.80 -0.72
CA LYS A 152 12.69 15.03 0.06
C LYS A 152 13.37 13.74 0.52
N TYR A 153 12.59 12.74 0.93
CA TYR A 153 13.14 11.48 1.44
C TYR A 153 13.21 10.42 0.35
N ASP A 154 14.22 9.57 0.41
CA ASP A 154 14.53 8.53 -0.58
C ASP A 154 14.37 7.14 0.03
N ASN A 155 14.34 6.14 -0.85
CA ASN A 155 14.42 4.71 -0.51
C ASN A 155 13.23 4.10 0.26
N PHE A 156 12.10 4.81 0.42
CA PHE A 156 10.86 4.14 0.83
C PHE A 156 10.22 3.40 -0.36
N PHE A 157 9.54 2.29 -0.06
CA PHE A 157 8.91 1.39 -1.04
C PHE A 157 7.56 1.93 -1.53
N ALA A 158 6.72 2.40 -0.60
CA ALA A 158 5.36 2.83 -0.90
C ALA A 158 4.88 3.95 0.04
N ILE A 159 3.77 4.58 -0.36
CA ILE A 159 2.99 5.52 0.44
C ILE A 159 1.64 4.87 0.72
N GLU A 160 1.16 4.94 1.96
CA GLU A 160 -0.22 4.56 2.29
C GLU A 160 -1.18 5.62 1.76
N ILE A 161 -1.89 5.28 0.68
CA ILE A 161 -2.79 6.19 -0.05
C ILE A 161 -4.25 6.03 0.39
N TYR A 162 -4.56 4.94 1.07
CA TYR A 162 -5.85 4.71 1.72
C TYR A 162 -5.63 4.04 3.07
N ASN A 163 -6.11 4.71 4.11
CA ASN A 163 -6.09 4.21 5.48
C ASN A 163 -7.54 4.11 5.97
N HIS A 164 -8.00 2.88 6.21
CA HIS A 164 -9.42 2.65 6.53
C HIS A 164 -9.82 3.25 7.88
N ALA A 165 -8.96 3.20 8.89
CA ALA A 165 -9.26 3.70 10.23
C ALA A 165 -9.48 5.21 10.24
N THR A 166 -8.73 5.94 9.42
CA THR A 166 -8.85 7.41 9.30
C THR A 166 -10.03 7.84 8.44
N GLU A 167 -10.52 6.98 7.54
CA GLU A 167 -11.70 7.25 6.69
C GLU A 167 -12.94 7.51 7.53
N TRP A 168 -13.15 6.71 8.58
CA TRP A 168 -14.32 6.86 9.45
C TRP A 168 -14.10 7.82 10.61
N SER A 169 -12.86 8.00 11.08
CA SER A 169 -12.59 8.73 12.33
C SER A 169 -12.28 10.22 12.14
N THR A 170 -11.55 10.58 11.08
CA THR A 170 -11.00 11.94 10.90
C THR A 170 -11.18 12.52 9.50
N ALA A 171 -11.58 11.70 8.52
CA ALA A 171 -11.67 12.04 7.10
C ALA A 171 -10.31 12.51 6.50
N SER A 172 -9.22 11.91 6.99
CA SER A 172 -7.83 12.16 6.57
C SER A 172 -7.17 10.90 6.00
N SER A 173 -7.93 10.14 5.21
CA SER A 173 -7.60 8.81 4.71
C SER A 173 -7.03 8.78 3.30
N TYR A 174 -7.08 9.89 2.56
CA TYR A 174 -6.91 9.87 1.10
C TYR A 174 -5.55 10.44 0.68
N GLY A 175 -4.51 9.63 0.89
CA GLY A 175 -3.11 9.96 0.57
C GLY A 175 -2.77 9.99 -0.93
N ALA A 176 -3.71 9.77 -1.85
CA ALA A 176 -3.41 9.70 -3.29
C ALA A 176 -2.82 11.00 -3.86
N ALA A 177 -3.14 12.16 -3.27
CA ALA A 177 -2.52 13.43 -3.67
C ALA A 177 -1.02 13.50 -3.30
N TYR A 178 -0.63 12.89 -2.18
CA TYR A 178 0.79 12.78 -1.78
C TYR A 178 1.55 11.89 -2.74
N TRP A 179 0.94 10.78 -3.12
CA TRP A 179 1.49 9.88 -4.11
C TRP A 179 1.62 10.53 -5.50
N ASP A 180 0.58 11.23 -5.97
CA ASP A 180 0.65 11.99 -7.22
C ASP A 180 1.77 13.03 -7.19
N HIS A 181 1.95 13.75 -6.07
CA HIS A 181 3.04 14.70 -5.93
C HIS A 181 4.42 14.03 -6.01
N ALA A 182 4.60 12.88 -5.35
CA ALA A 182 5.84 12.12 -5.41
C ALA A 182 6.17 11.67 -6.85
N LEU A 183 5.19 11.08 -7.55
CA LEU A 183 5.36 10.57 -8.91
C LEU A 183 5.66 11.69 -9.92
N GLN A 184 4.95 12.82 -9.82
CA GLN A 184 5.18 13.99 -10.70
C GLN A 184 6.58 14.60 -10.51
N ASN A 185 7.20 14.40 -9.35
CA ASN A 185 8.55 14.84 -9.03
C ASN A 185 9.60 13.71 -9.18
N GLY A 186 9.29 12.67 -9.95
CA GLY A 186 10.26 11.66 -10.40
C GLY A 186 10.48 10.50 -9.42
N LYS A 187 9.74 10.42 -8.32
CA LYS A 187 9.80 9.23 -7.44
C LYS A 187 9.18 8.03 -8.14
N ARG A 188 9.80 6.87 -7.95
CA ARG A 188 9.28 5.57 -8.42
C ARG A 188 8.90 4.72 -7.22
N VAL A 189 7.77 5.07 -6.62
CA VAL A 189 7.23 4.46 -5.38
C VAL A 189 5.79 4.04 -5.60
N TYR A 190 5.35 2.99 -4.91
CA TYR A 190 3.99 2.47 -5.04
C TYR A 190 3.01 3.13 -4.06
N GLY A 191 1.72 2.87 -4.26
CA GLY A 191 0.65 3.32 -3.37
C GLY A 191 -0.05 2.09 -2.77
N ILE A 192 -0.13 2.01 -1.45
CA ILE A 192 -0.80 0.90 -0.74
C ILE A 192 -2.08 1.37 -0.05
N ALA A 193 -3.07 0.48 0.00
CA ALA A 193 -4.26 0.65 0.82
C ALA A 193 -4.20 -0.35 1.98
N ALA A 194 -4.46 0.10 3.20
CA ALA A 194 -4.48 -0.74 4.39
C ALA A 194 -5.48 -0.19 5.41
N ASP A 195 -5.57 -0.86 6.58
CA ASP A 195 -6.64 -0.59 7.53
C ASP A 195 -6.21 0.34 8.67
N ASP A 196 -5.00 0.14 9.22
CA ASP A 196 -4.55 0.75 10.48
C ASP A 196 -5.53 0.46 11.63
N SER A 197 -6.04 -0.77 11.63
CA SER A 197 -7.13 -1.18 12.49
C SER A 197 -6.66 -1.47 13.91
N HIS A 198 -7.34 -0.90 14.89
CA HIS A 198 -7.12 -1.15 16.32
C HIS A 198 -8.22 -2.05 16.90
N GLY A 199 -9.43 -2.03 16.32
CA GLY A 199 -10.55 -2.92 16.62
C GLY A 199 -10.80 -3.96 15.52
N HIS A 200 -10.93 -5.24 15.90
CA HIS A 200 -11.17 -6.35 14.95
C HIS A 200 -12.39 -7.18 15.34
N TYR A 201 -13.51 -6.49 15.61
CA TYR A 201 -14.74 -7.11 16.13
C TYR A 201 -15.67 -7.55 14.97
N PRO A 202 -15.85 -8.87 14.72
CA PRO A 202 -16.61 -9.34 13.55
C PRO A 202 -18.11 -9.01 13.62
N ASN A 203 -18.62 -8.67 14.81
CA ASN A 203 -20.02 -8.34 15.04
C ASN A 203 -20.33 -6.84 14.84
N TRP A 204 -19.32 -5.99 14.62
CA TRP A 204 -19.55 -4.58 14.33
C TRP A 204 -20.16 -4.42 12.93
N LYS A 205 -21.20 -3.58 12.84
CA LYS A 205 -21.87 -3.28 11.56
C LYS A 205 -21.08 -2.31 10.71
N ILE A 206 -20.24 -1.50 11.35
CA ILE A 206 -19.25 -0.65 10.72
C ILE A 206 -17.90 -1.22 11.16
N PRO A 207 -17.26 -2.04 10.33
CA PRO A 207 -15.99 -2.65 10.69
C PRO A 207 -14.86 -1.62 10.58
N GLU A 208 -13.91 -1.65 11.51
CA GLU A 208 -12.67 -0.85 11.46
C GLU A 208 -11.57 -1.53 10.64
N TYR A 209 -11.80 -2.78 10.23
CA TYR A 209 -10.86 -3.61 9.47
C TYR A 209 -11.53 -4.23 8.26
N GLY A 210 -10.73 -4.60 7.27
CA GLY A 210 -11.12 -5.19 6.01
C GLY A 210 -11.60 -4.19 4.96
N GLY A 211 -11.28 -2.91 5.10
CA GLY A 211 -11.71 -1.84 4.19
C GLY A 211 -10.63 -1.33 3.25
N GLY A 212 -9.34 -1.49 3.56
CA GLY A 212 -8.22 -1.25 2.66
C GLY A 212 -7.34 -2.48 2.52
N TRP A 213 -6.89 -2.78 1.29
CA TRP A 213 -6.01 -3.93 1.03
C TRP A 213 -5.16 -3.78 -0.22
N VAL A 214 -4.14 -4.64 -0.28
CA VAL A 214 -3.42 -4.96 -1.52
C VAL A 214 -3.84 -6.33 -2.05
N GLN A 215 -3.83 -6.50 -3.36
CA GLN A 215 -4.04 -7.78 -4.04
C GLN A 215 -2.77 -8.13 -4.82
N VAL A 216 -2.03 -9.12 -4.32
CA VAL A 216 -0.70 -9.50 -4.79
C VAL A 216 -0.77 -10.70 -5.74
N GLN A 217 -0.04 -10.69 -6.85
CA GLN A 217 0.10 -11.84 -7.74
C GLN A 217 1.38 -12.62 -7.40
N ALA A 218 1.25 -13.87 -6.98
CA ALA A 218 2.41 -14.70 -6.67
C ALA A 218 2.15 -16.17 -7.01
N GLU A 219 3.20 -16.93 -7.33
CA GLU A 219 3.08 -18.37 -7.62
C GLU A 219 2.67 -19.18 -6.39
N SER A 220 3.02 -18.71 -5.20
CA SER A 220 2.69 -19.34 -3.92
C SER A 220 2.53 -18.32 -2.81
N LEU A 221 1.67 -18.63 -1.83
CA LEU A 221 1.49 -17.85 -0.62
C LEU A 221 2.63 -18.12 0.37
N THR A 222 3.76 -17.46 0.13
CA THR A 222 4.93 -17.48 1.00
C THR A 222 5.36 -16.06 1.30
N HIS A 223 6.03 -15.84 2.44
CA HIS A 223 6.55 -14.51 2.81
C HIS A 223 7.47 -13.96 1.71
N GLU A 224 8.39 -14.79 1.22
CA GLU A 224 9.24 -14.43 0.09
C GLU A 224 8.45 -14.13 -1.19
N GLY A 225 7.47 -14.97 -1.56
CA GLY A 225 6.65 -14.78 -2.75
C GLY A 225 5.86 -13.47 -2.73
N VAL A 226 5.26 -13.13 -1.58
CA VAL A 226 4.53 -11.88 -1.39
C VAL A 226 5.47 -10.68 -1.50
N ILE A 227 6.62 -10.70 -0.83
CA ILE A 227 7.58 -9.59 -0.87
C ILE A 227 8.18 -9.39 -2.27
N ARG A 228 8.52 -10.47 -2.99
CA ARG A 228 8.99 -10.38 -4.38
C ARG A 228 7.95 -9.72 -5.28
N SER A 229 6.68 -10.11 -5.13
CA SER A 229 5.58 -9.55 -5.91
C SER A 229 5.35 -8.07 -5.62
N LEU A 230 5.36 -7.68 -4.33
CA LEU A 230 5.29 -6.27 -3.92
C LEU A 230 6.42 -5.45 -4.55
N LYS A 231 7.68 -5.91 -4.45
CA LYS A 231 8.85 -5.23 -5.02
C LYS A 231 8.82 -5.12 -6.54
N ALA A 232 8.24 -6.11 -7.22
CA ALA A 232 8.08 -6.12 -8.67
C ALA A 232 6.89 -5.27 -9.15
N GLY A 233 6.05 -4.78 -8.23
CA GLY A 233 4.83 -4.06 -8.57
C GLY A 233 3.72 -4.96 -9.14
N GLU A 234 3.80 -6.29 -8.92
CA GLU A 234 2.80 -7.27 -9.36
C GLU A 234 1.58 -7.31 -8.41
N PHE A 235 1.03 -6.14 -8.10
CA PHE A 235 -0.12 -5.98 -7.22
C PHE A 235 -0.93 -4.73 -7.59
N TYR A 236 -2.13 -4.61 -7.02
CA TYR A 236 -2.88 -3.36 -6.98
C TYR A 236 -3.46 -3.15 -5.57
N SER A 237 -3.86 -1.92 -5.28
CA SER A 237 -4.47 -1.53 -4.00
C SER A 237 -5.96 -1.29 -4.18
N SER A 238 -6.78 -1.55 -3.16
CA SER A 238 -8.23 -1.36 -3.27
C SER A 238 -8.92 -1.17 -1.92
N SER A 239 -10.05 -0.46 -1.97
CA SER A 239 -11.05 -0.42 -0.91
C SER A 239 -12.41 -1.03 -1.29
N GLY A 240 -12.50 -1.65 -2.48
CA GLY A 240 -13.72 -2.29 -2.97
C GLY A 240 -13.51 -3.02 -4.30
N PRO A 241 -13.28 -2.29 -5.40
CA PRO A 241 -13.20 -2.87 -6.74
C PRO A 241 -12.02 -3.83 -6.91
N GLU A 242 -12.16 -4.76 -7.84
CA GLU A 242 -11.08 -5.67 -8.22
C GLU A 242 -10.54 -5.33 -9.60
N VAL A 243 -9.23 -5.41 -9.78
CA VAL A 243 -8.57 -5.34 -11.09
C VAL A 243 -8.25 -6.76 -11.52
N TYR A 244 -8.84 -7.20 -12.62
CA TYR A 244 -8.64 -8.56 -13.15
C TYR A 244 -7.46 -8.61 -14.12
N ASP A 245 -7.27 -7.55 -14.89
CA ASP A 245 -6.21 -7.50 -15.89
C ASP A 245 -5.74 -6.07 -16.15
N LEU A 246 -4.44 -5.89 -16.33
CA LEU A 246 -3.83 -4.62 -16.71
C LEU A 246 -2.62 -4.90 -17.60
N ARG A 247 -2.67 -4.42 -18.85
CA ARG A 247 -1.60 -4.68 -19.81
C ARG A 247 -1.44 -3.57 -20.84
N VAL A 248 -0.22 -3.47 -21.34
CA VAL A 248 0.13 -2.70 -22.54
C VAL A 248 0.12 -3.62 -23.74
N GLU A 249 -0.72 -3.29 -24.71
CA GLU A 249 -0.83 -4.03 -25.96
C GLU A 249 -1.18 -3.04 -27.08
N ASP A 250 -0.44 -3.12 -28.19
CA ASP A 250 -0.63 -2.27 -29.38
C ASP A 250 -0.58 -0.76 -29.06
N GLY A 251 0.33 -0.36 -28.17
CA GLY A 251 0.51 1.05 -27.76
C GLY A 251 -0.61 1.59 -26.87
N LYS A 252 -1.46 0.72 -26.31
CA LYS A 252 -2.54 1.09 -25.40
C LYS A 252 -2.37 0.43 -24.04
N LEU A 253 -2.66 1.18 -22.98
CA LEU A 253 -2.90 0.61 -21.66
C LEU A 253 -4.36 0.17 -21.59
N LYS A 254 -4.60 -1.12 -21.37
CA LYS A 254 -5.93 -1.75 -21.28
C LYS A 254 -6.13 -2.28 -19.87
N ILE A 255 -7.33 -2.12 -19.33
CA ILE A 255 -7.72 -2.60 -18.00
C ILE A 255 -9.03 -3.37 -18.07
N GLU A 256 -9.12 -4.48 -17.34
CA GLU A 256 -10.36 -5.19 -16.99
C GLU A 256 -10.54 -5.16 -15.46
N CYS A 257 -11.74 -4.85 -14.99
CA CYS A 257 -12.04 -4.72 -13.57
C CYS A 257 -13.46 -5.20 -13.22
N SER A 258 -13.74 -5.31 -11.92
CA SER A 258 -15.11 -5.48 -11.42
C SER A 258 -16.01 -4.33 -11.87
N PRO A 259 -17.35 -4.49 -11.88
CA PRO A 259 -18.29 -3.43 -12.26
C PRO A 259 -18.03 -2.11 -11.53
N CYS A 260 -17.66 -1.08 -12.29
CA CYS A 260 -17.34 0.25 -11.78
C CYS A 260 -18.24 1.33 -12.40
N LYS A 261 -18.48 2.38 -11.63
CA LYS A 261 -19.17 3.60 -12.08
C LYS A 261 -18.28 4.43 -13.00
N PHE A 262 -17.00 4.55 -12.66
CA PHE A 262 -16.01 5.31 -13.43
C PHE A 262 -14.69 4.55 -13.55
N ILE A 263 -13.98 4.77 -14.67
CA ILE A 263 -12.58 4.38 -14.84
C ILE A 263 -11.79 5.63 -15.23
N MET A 264 -10.73 5.93 -14.48
CA MET A 264 -9.90 7.12 -14.67
C MET A 264 -8.47 6.73 -14.97
N PHE A 265 -7.93 7.24 -16.08
CA PHE A 265 -6.51 7.13 -16.36
C PHE A 265 -5.80 8.39 -15.89
N LYS A 266 -4.87 8.20 -14.97
CA LYS A 266 -4.07 9.23 -14.34
C LYS A 266 -2.68 9.20 -14.97
N ALA A 267 -2.49 10.04 -15.97
CA ALA A 267 -1.21 10.23 -16.66
C ALA A 267 -0.56 11.56 -16.27
N PHE A 268 0.74 11.69 -16.53
CA PHE A 268 1.50 12.92 -16.37
C PHE A 268 2.60 12.98 -17.44
N PRO A 269 2.97 14.16 -18.02
CA PRO A 269 2.35 15.47 -17.80
C PRO A 269 1.03 15.65 -18.56
N GLN A 270 0.69 14.74 -19.47
CA GLN A 270 -0.58 14.74 -20.14
C GLN A 270 -1.72 14.28 -19.24
N ARG A 271 -2.95 14.75 -19.49
CA ARG A 271 -4.14 14.30 -18.78
C ARG A 271 -4.75 13.06 -19.45
N GLY A 272 -4.86 11.97 -18.70
CA GLY A 272 -5.60 10.78 -19.17
C GLY A 272 -7.13 10.95 -19.09
N PRO A 273 -7.88 10.08 -19.78
CA PRO A 273 -9.35 10.18 -19.85
C PRO A 273 -10.05 9.85 -18.52
N PHE A 274 -11.20 10.51 -18.30
CA PHE A 274 -12.20 10.18 -17.30
C PHE A 274 -13.40 9.55 -18.01
N LEU A 275 -13.68 8.28 -17.73
CA LEU A 275 -14.66 7.49 -18.46
C LEU A 275 -15.82 7.07 -17.56
N GLY A 276 -17.03 7.09 -18.11
CA GLY A 276 -18.27 6.69 -17.48
C GLY A 276 -19.42 6.65 -18.49
N HIS A 277 -20.43 5.82 -18.22
CA HIS A 277 -21.66 5.77 -19.01
C HIS A 277 -22.71 6.73 -18.42
N PHE A 278 -22.52 8.05 -18.61
CA PHE A 278 -23.30 9.11 -17.95
C PHE A 278 -24.79 9.13 -18.30
N ASP A 279 -25.16 8.61 -19.47
CA ASP A 279 -26.53 8.59 -19.99
C ASP A 279 -27.33 7.38 -19.50
N THR A 280 -26.67 6.26 -19.26
CA THR A 280 -27.31 4.98 -18.91
C THR A 280 -27.02 4.52 -17.48
N ALA A 281 -25.98 5.05 -16.84
CA ALA A 281 -25.40 4.53 -15.61
C ALA A 281 -25.04 3.03 -15.67
N ALA A 282 -24.82 2.49 -16.88
CA ALA A 282 -24.34 1.13 -17.04
C ALA A 282 -22.94 0.99 -16.41
N PRO A 283 -22.63 -0.14 -15.74
CA PRO A 283 -21.31 -0.35 -15.17
C PRO A 283 -20.26 -0.50 -16.27
N MET A 284 -19.09 0.08 -16.04
CA MET A 284 -17.87 -0.19 -16.81
C MET A 284 -17.13 -1.38 -16.21
N THR A 285 -16.66 -2.29 -17.07
CA THR A 285 -15.83 -3.44 -16.66
C THR A 285 -14.49 -3.47 -17.38
N GLU A 286 -14.29 -2.57 -18.35
CA GLU A 286 -13.06 -2.46 -19.12
C GLU A 286 -12.89 -1.04 -19.65
N ALA A 287 -11.65 -0.65 -19.91
CA ALA A 287 -11.33 0.58 -20.64
C ALA A 287 -9.92 0.51 -21.25
N SER A 288 -9.60 1.47 -22.12
CA SER A 288 -8.23 1.65 -22.59
C SER A 288 -7.90 3.09 -22.93
N MET A 289 -6.62 3.42 -22.92
CA MET A 289 -6.09 4.68 -23.46
C MET A 289 -4.85 4.43 -24.32
N THR A 290 -4.64 5.29 -25.32
CA THR A 290 -3.36 5.37 -26.05
C THR A 290 -2.28 5.92 -25.13
N ILE A 291 -1.07 5.37 -25.22
CA ILE A 291 0.10 5.81 -24.47
C ILE A 291 0.91 6.75 -25.37
N GLU A 292 1.17 7.96 -24.90
CA GLU A 292 2.00 8.95 -25.59
C GLU A 292 3.44 8.91 -25.06
N GLU A 293 4.43 9.09 -25.94
CA GLU A 293 5.86 8.92 -25.59
C GLU A 293 6.38 9.96 -24.60
N ASP A 294 5.76 11.14 -24.52
CA ASP A 294 6.12 12.22 -23.59
C ASP A 294 5.46 12.08 -22.20
N MET A 295 4.57 11.09 -22.02
CA MET A 295 4.07 10.74 -20.68
C MET A 295 5.21 10.13 -19.85
N THR A 296 5.29 10.49 -18.57
CA THR A 296 6.23 9.92 -17.60
C THR A 296 5.68 8.62 -17.01
N TYR A 297 4.41 8.64 -16.58
CA TYR A 297 3.75 7.48 -16.01
C TYR A 297 2.24 7.51 -16.31
N ILE A 298 1.61 6.35 -16.18
CA ILE A 298 0.15 6.18 -16.21
C ILE A 298 -0.24 5.21 -15.09
N ARG A 299 -1.26 5.58 -14.31
CA ARG A 299 -1.94 4.67 -13.37
C ARG A 299 -3.46 4.75 -13.59
N VAL A 300 -4.19 3.76 -13.13
CA VAL A 300 -5.65 3.68 -13.31
C VAL A 300 -6.35 3.66 -11.96
N GLU A 301 -7.45 4.42 -11.86
CA GLU A 301 -8.39 4.35 -10.74
C GLU A 301 -9.74 3.83 -11.24
N CYS A 302 -10.22 2.75 -10.63
CA CYS A 302 -11.56 2.20 -10.87
C CYS A 302 -12.43 2.52 -9.67
N ILE A 303 -13.58 3.17 -9.88
CA ILE A 303 -14.44 3.66 -8.79
C ILE A 303 -15.81 2.99 -8.90
N ASP A 304 -16.26 2.30 -7.85
CA ASP A 304 -17.58 1.65 -7.83
C ASP A 304 -18.73 2.64 -7.53
N PHE A 305 -19.94 2.10 -7.39
CA PHE A 305 -21.13 2.88 -7.11
C PHE A 305 -21.19 3.38 -5.66
N GLU A 306 -20.52 2.71 -4.72
CA GLU A 306 -20.43 3.09 -3.31
C GLU A 306 -19.35 4.15 -3.07
N GLY A 307 -18.44 4.34 -4.03
CA GLY A 307 -17.34 5.30 -3.95
C GLY A 307 -16.01 4.67 -3.55
N ASN A 308 -15.95 3.34 -3.40
CA ASN A 308 -14.70 2.63 -3.18
C ASN A 308 -13.84 2.65 -4.45
N VAL A 309 -12.53 2.55 -4.28
CA VAL A 309 -11.57 2.75 -5.35
C VAL A 309 -10.58 1.60 -5.40
N ALA A 310 -10.23 1.15 -6.59
CA ALA A 310 -9.02 0.37 -6.84
C ALA A 310 -7.98 1.24 -7.56
N TRP A 311 -6.74 1.19 -7.10
CA TRP A 311 -5.59 1.92 -7.64
C TRP A 311 -4.57 0.93 -8.19
N THR A 312 -4.26 1.04 -9.48
CA THR A 312 -3.15 0.28 -10.07
C THR A 312 -1.82 0.95 -9.73
N ASN A 313 -0.74 0.16 -9.72
CA ASN A 313 0.61 0.72 -9.73
C ASN A 313 0.86 1.59 -10.97
N PRO A 314 1.73 2.61 -10.88
CA PRO A 314 2.15 3.40 -12.03
C PRO A 314 2.95 2.53 -12.97
N MET A 315 2.51 2.51 -14.22
CA MET A 315 3.33 2.08 -15.34
C MET A 315 4.17 3.28 -15.79
N PHE A 316 5.50 3.14 -15.77
CA PHE A 316 6.41 4.18 -16.25
C PHE A 316 6.68 3.98 -17.74
N VAL A 317 6.47 5.02 -18.53
CA VAL A 317 6.54 4.93 -19.99
C VAL A 317 7.97 4.64 -20.46
N ALA A 318 8.98 5.15 -19.76
CA ALA A 318 10.39 4.84 -20.02
C ALA A 318 10.65 3.31 -20.05
N ASP A 319 10.00 2.54 -19.16
CA ASP A 319 10.14 1.09 -19.15
C ASP A 319 9.63 0.45 -20.45
N LEU A 320 8.66 1.07 -21.12
CA LEU A 320 8.09 0.58 -22.37
C LEU A 320 8.90 0.93 -23.63
N LEU A 321 9.69 2.00 -23.55
CA LEU A 321 10.51 2.51 -24.65
C LEU A 321 11.86 1.78 -24.74
N GLY A 322 12.30 1.13 -23.66
CA GLY A 322 13.51 0.31 -23.65
C GLY A 322 14.80 1.14 -23.62
N GLU A 323 14.74 2.31 -22.98
CA GLU A 323 15.91 3.16 -22.73
C GLU A 323 16.80 2.63 -21.60
#